data_AF-A0A6G3X7M4-F1
#
_entry.id   AF-A0A6G3X7M4-F1
#
_cell.length_a   1.000
_cell.length_b   1.000
_cell.length_c   1.000
_cell.angle_alpha   90.00
_cell.angle_beta   90.00
_cell.angle_gamma   90.00
#
_symmetry.space_group_name_H-M   'P 1'
#
loop_
_entity.id
_entity.type
_entity.pdbx_description
1 polymer ?
#
loop_
_entity_poly.entity_id
_entity_poly.type
_entity_poly.pdbx_seq_one_letter_code
_entity_poly.pdbx_strand_id
1 'polypeptide(L)'
;AAVRFGRDLAALHAAGAPAFGAPPPKGPVEAFIGLAPMRNEPAADWPRWYAEQRVLPYLRRAVDQGTVRAREAAVVERLCERLPELAGPAEPPARLHGDLWSGNVLWAADGQVWLIDPAAHGGHRETDLAMLRLFGCPHLELVLDGYRQEAPLAGGWTERVGVHQLFPLLVHAVLFGRGYAEQALAVARTALAG
;
A
#
# COMPACT_ATOMS: atom_id res chain seq x y z
N ALA A 1 -12.61 5.59 -20.26
CA ALA A 1 -11.43 4.86 -19.76
C ALA A 1 -11.29 5.02 -18.24
N ALA A 2 -10.88 6.18 -17.70
CA ALA A 2 -10.52 6.34 -16.29
C ALA A 2 -11.60 5.92 -15.26
N VAL A 3 -12.85 6.37 -15.43
CA VAL A 3 -13.96 5.96 -14.55
C VAL A 3 -14.16 4.44 -14.59
N ARG A 4 -14.12 3.83 -15.79
CA ARG A 4 -14.23 2.38 -15.96
C ARG A 4 -13.06 1.66 -15.26
N PHE A 5 -11.83 2.15 -15.39
CA PHE A 5 -10.69 1.60 -14.67
C PHE A 5 -10.91 1.61 -13.15
N GLY A 6 -11.45 2.70 -12.60
CA GLY A 6 -11.86 2.76 -11.19
C GLY A 6 -12.82 1.64 -10.79
N ARG A 7 -13.84 1.39 -11.62
CA ARG A 7 -14.81 0.30 -11.40
C ARG A 7 -14.17 -1.09 -11.52
N ASP A 8 -13.33 -1.29 -12.53
CA ASP A 8 -12.61 -2.54 -12.76
C ASP A 8 -11.65 -2.84 -11.58
N LEU A 9 -10.99 -1.82 -11.04
CA LEU A 9 -10.13 -1.93 -9.84
C LEU A 9 -10.95 -2.26 -8.58
N ALA A 10 -12.12 -1.66 -8.41
CA ALA A 10 -13.03 -2.02 -7.31
C ALA A 10 -13.48 -3.49 -7.42
N ALA A 11 -13.80 -3.97 -8.62
CA ALA A 11 -14.13 -5.37 -8.86
C ALA A 11 -12.94 -6.31 -8.57
N LEU A 12 -11.71 -5.92 -8.94
CA LEU A 12 -10.50 -6.66 -8.58
C LEU A 12 -10.37 -6.79 -7.06
N HIS A 13 -10.49 -5.69 -6.32
CA HIS A 13 -10.41 -5.70 -4.86
C HIS A 13 -11.52 -6.55 -4.23
N ALA A 14 -12.74 -6.44 -4.74
CA ALA A 14 -13.91 -7.19 -4.28
C ALA A 14 -13.83 -8.70 -4.53
N ALA A 15 -12.97 -9.16 -5.46
CA ALA A 15 -12.68 -10.58 -5.62
C ALA A 15 -12.05 -11.21 -4.36
N GLY A 16 -11.54 -10.37 -3.45
CA GLY A 16 -11.11 -10.74 -2.10
C GLY A 16 -9.88 -11.65 -2.06
N ALA A 17 -9.42 -11.88 -0.82
CA ALA A 17 -8.37 -12.83 -0.50
C ALA A 17 -8.74 -13.65 0.75
N PRO A 18 -8.13 -14.84 0.96
CA PRO A 18 -8.42 -15.65 2.15
C PRO A 18 -7.96 -15.02 3.47
N ALA A 19 -6.93 -14.17 3.44
CA ALA A 19 -6.34 -13.51 4.61
C ALA A 19 -5.49 -12.31 4.16
N PHE A 20 -5.13 -11.43 5.10
CA PHE A 20 -4.06 -10.46 4.86
C PHE A 20 -2.74 -11.21 4.65
N GLY A 21 -1.90 -10.76 3.71
CA GLY A 21 -0.66 -11.44 3.36
C GLY A 21 -0.83 -12.72 2.55
N ALA A 22 -2.05 -13.17 2.27
CA ALA A 22 -2.26 -14.37 1.45
C ALA A 22 -1.69 -14.15 0.03
N PRO A 23 -0.82 -15.03 -0.48
CA PRO A 23 -0.34 -14.94 -1.85
C PRO A 23 -1.47 -15.26 -2.85
N PRO A 24 -1.29 -14.94 -4.14
CA PRO A 24 -2.16 -15.45 -5.18
C PRO A 24 -2.24 -16.99 -5.13
N PRO A 25 -3.31 -17.63 -5.64
CA PRO A 25 -3.39 -19.08 -5.69
C PRO A 25 -2.15 -19.69 -6.34
N LYS A 26 -1.46 -20.59 -5.62
CA LYS A 26 -0.17 -21.21 -6.02
C LYS A 26 1.02 -20.24 -6.14
N GLY A 27 0.87 -19.00 -5.66
CA GLY A 27 1.94 -18.02 -5.54
C GLY A 27 2.87 -18.34 -4.36
N PRO A 28 4.11 -17.83 -4.38
CA PRO A 28 5.09 -18.13 -3.34
C PRO A 28 4.84 -17.31 -2.06
N VAL A 29 5.26 -17.87 -0.92
CA VAL A 29 5.32 -17.14 0.36
C VAL A 29 6.44 -16.09 0.32
N GLU A 30 7.59 -16.45 -0.25
CA GLU A 30 8.68 -15.51 -0.51
C GLU A 30 8.41 -14.82 -1.85
N ALA A 31 8.18 -13.52 -1.81
CA ALA A 31 7.78 -12.70 -2.94
C ALA A 31 8.67 -11.46 -3.05
N PHE A 32 8.36 -10.59 -4.01
CA PHE A 32 9.11 -9.36 -4.26
C PHE A 32 8.16 -8.22 -4.58
N ILE A 33 8.57 -7.00 -4.22
CA ILE A 33 8.06 -5.74 -4.74
C ILE A 33 9.25 -5.00 -5.37
N GLY A 34 9.26 -4.92 -6.70
CA GLY A 34 10.48 -4.61 -7.46
C GLY A 34 11.63 -5.55 -7.08
N LEU A 35 12.74 -4.99 -6.58
CA LEU A 35 13.90 -5.77 -6.12
C LEU A 35 13.91 -6.02 -4.60
N ALA A 36 12.90 -5.53 -3.87
CA ALA A 36 12.83 -5.70 -2.43
C ALA A 36 12.11 -7.02 -2.07
N PRO A 37 12.73 -7.89 -1.26
CA PRO A 37 12.06 -9.10 -0.77
C PRO A 37 10.83 -8.72 0.06
N MET A 38 9.74 -9.45 -0.16
CA MET A 38 8.46 -9.30 0.52
C MET A 38 7.99 -10.68 0.97
N ARG A 39 7.42 -10.79 2.17
CA ARG A 39 6.85 -12.04 2.66
C ARG A 39 5.33 -12.00 2.63
N ASN A 40 4.73 -13.07 2.13
CA ASN A 40 3.29 -13.29 2.01
C ASN A 40 2.87 -14.39 2.99
N GLU A 41 2.91 -14.07 4.28
CA GLU A 41 2.46 -14.96 5.34
C GLU A 41 1.07 -14.53 5.83
N PRO A 42 0.05 -15.41 5.73
CA PRO A 42 -1.32 -15.11 6.14
C PRO A 42 -1.45 -14.60 7.59
N ALA A 43 -2.28 -13.58 7.78
CA ALA A 43 -2.62 -13.03 9.08
C ALA A 43 -4.10 -12.63 9.15
N ALA A 44 -4.65 -12.65 10.36
CA ALA A 44 -6.09 -12.43 10.59
C ALA A 44 -6.48 -10.95 10.63
N ASP A 45 -5.58 -10.06 11.09
CA ASP A 45 -5.85 -8.64 11.26
C ASP A 45 -4.87 -7.78 10.45
N TRP A 46 -5.37 -6.68 9.92
CA TRP A 46 -4.58 -5.78 9.08
C TRP A 46 -3.52 -4.97 9.85
N PRO A 47 -3.83 -4.32 10.99
CA PRO A 47 -2.87 -3.45 11.68
C PRO A 47 -1.58 -4.18 12.06
N ARG A 48 -1.69 -5.36 12.66
CA ARG A 48 -0.54 -6.17 13.06
C ARG A 48 0.24 -6.67 11.85
N TRP A 49 -0.47 -7.24 10.87
CA TRP A 49 0.14 -7.74 9.65
C TRP A 49 0.91 -6.65 8.89
N TYR A 50 0.30 -5.47 8.76
CA TYR A 50 0.90 -4.33 8.06
C TYR A 50 2.17 -3.86 8.79
N ALA A 51 2.12 -3.73 10.12
CA ALA A 51 3.31 -3.43 10.92
C ALA A 51 4.43 -4.47 10.71
N GLU A 52 4.12 -5.73 10.97
CA GLU A 52 5.10 -6.82 11.05
C GLU A 52 5.69 -7.21 9.68
N GLN A 53 4.89 -7.15 8.61
CA GLN A 53 5.28 -7.65 7.29
C GLN A 53 5.41 -6.59 6.20
N ARG A 54 4.89 -5.37 6.40
CA ARG A 54 4.94 -4.29 5.39
C ARG A 54 5.72 -3.06 5.86
N VAL A 55 5.92 -2.85 7.16
CA VAL A 55 6.62 -1.66 7.67
C VAL A 55 7.95 -2.02 8.33
N LEU A 56 7.92 -2.78 9.43
CA LEU A 56 9.09 -3.04 10.26
C LEU A 56 10.27 -3.73 9.53
N PRO A 57 10.07 -4.68 8.59
CA PRO A 57 11.19 -5.28 7.87
C PRO A 57 11.99 -4.27 7.03
N TYR A 58 11.29 -3.38 6.33
CA TYR A 58 11.93 -2.35 5.51
C TYR A 58 12.52 -1.23 6.35
N LEU A 59 11.88 -0.89 7.49
CA LEU A 59 12.45 0.04 8.45
C LEU A 59 13.79 -0.45 9.00
N ARG A 60 13.85 -1.70 9.46
CA ARG A 60 15.08 -2.34 9.95
C ARG A 60 16.17 -2.31 8.88
N ARG A 61 15.84 -2.73 7.66
CA ARG A 61 16.79 -2.69 6.54
C ARG A 61 17.27 -1.28 6.22
N ALA A 62 16.39 -0.28 6.26
CA ALA A 62 16.77 1.11 6.03
C ALA A 62 17.67 1.67 7.15
N VAL A 63 17.52 1.18 8.39
CA VAL A 63 18.43 1.49 9.51
C VAL A 63 19.78 0.80 9.31
N ASP A 64 19.80 -0.48 8.97
CA ASP A 64 21.02 -1.25 8.72
C ASP A 64 21.86 -0.65 7.58
N GLN A 65 21.19 -0.10 6.56
CA GLN A 65 21.82 0.62 5.44
C GLN A 65 22.25 2.06 5.78
N GLY A 66 21.88 2.59 6.95
CA GLY A 66 22.15 3.97 7.36
C GLY A 66 21.26 5.04 6.70
N THR A 67 20.26 4.64 5.91
CA THR A 67 19.29 5.55 5.27
C THR A 67 18.37 6.20 6.29
N VAL A 68 17.97 5.45 7.34
CA VAL A 68 17.16 5.90 8.47
C VAL A 68 17.99 5.85 9.74
N ARG A 69 17.97 6.90 10.55
CA ARG A 69 18.68 6.92 11.85
C ARG A 69 17.84 6.24 12.94
N ALA A 70 18.47 5.69 13.98
CA ALA A 70 17.75 5.03 15.09
C ALA A 70 16.64 5.91 15.72
N ARG A 71 16.92 7.21 15.96
CA ARG A 71 15.91 8.17 16.47
C ARG A 71 14.73 8.42 15.52
N GLU A 72 14.97 8.25 14.23
CA GLU A 72 13.96 8.40 13.18
C GLU A 72 13.11 7.13 13.10
N ALA A 73 13.75 5.95 13.21
CA ALA A 73 13.05 4.67 13.29
C ALA A 73 12.06 4.60 14.45
N ALA A 74 12.44 5.13 15.62
CA ALA A 74 11.55 5.23 16.78
C ALA A 74 10.24 5.99 16.50
N VAL A 75 10.19 6.88 15.50
CA VAL A 75 8.94 7.55 15.10
C VAL A 75 8.03 6.59 14.35
N VAL A 76 8.58 5.80 13.43
CA VAL A 76 7.85 4.81 12.63
C VAL A 76 7.37 3.66 13.52
N GLU A 77 8.21 3.21 14.46
CA GLU A 77 7.85 2.17 15.44
C GLU A 77 6.66 2.61 16.32
N ARG A 78 6.67 3.84 16.84
CA ARG A 78 5.51 4.39 17.57
C ARG A 78 4.25 4.46 16.72
N LEU A 79 4.36 4.77 15.42
CA LEU A 79 3.21 4.69 14.53
C LEU A 79 2.70 3.26 14.41
N CYS A 80 3.59 2.27 14.27
CA CYS A 80 3.21 0.85 14.23
C CYS A 80 2.43 0.43 15.50
N GLU A 81 2.86 0.89 16.68
CA GLU A 81 2.16 0.65 17.95
C GLU A 81 0.75 1.24 17.96
N ARG A 82 0.54 2.39 17.30
CA ARG A 82 -0.77 3.07 17.21
C ARG A 82 -1.61 2.63 16.01
N LEU A 83 -1.15 1.73 15.15
CA LEU A 83 -1.92 1.27 13.98
C LEU A 83 -3.33 0.77 14.33
N PRO A 84 -3.59 0.07 15.47
CA PRO A 84 -4.95 -0.32 15.82
C PRO A 84 -5.93 0.86 15.95
N GLU A 85 -5.44 2.05 16.32
CA GLU A 85 -6.23 3.29 16.40
C GLU A 85 -6.32 4.00 15.05
N LEU A 86 -5.25 3.94 14.25
CA LEU A 86 -5.09 4.68 12.99
C LEU A 86 -5.65 3.93 11.76
N ALA A 87 -5.90 2.62 11.88
CA ALA A 87 -6.34 1.77 10.78
C ALA A 87 -7.76 2.06 10.29
N GLY A 88 -8.58 2.74 11.08
CA GLY A 88 -10.00 2.89 10.80
C GLY A 88 -10.77 1.58 11.05
N PRO A 89 -12.01 1.48 10.54
CA PRO A 89 -12.85 0.30 10.76
C PRO A 89 -12.27 -0.92 10.04
N ALA A 90 -12.39 -2.10 10.66
CA ALA A 90 -11.96 -3.34 10.03
C ALA A 90 -12.79 -3.64 8.78
N GLU A 91 -12.10 -4.00 7.69
CA GLU A 91 -12.69 -4.47 6.44
C GLU A 91 -12.00 -5.77 5.97
N PRO A 92 -12.68 -6.63 5.18
CA PRO A 92 -12.10 -7.89 4.71
C PRO A 92 -10.90 -7.65 3.78
N PRO A 93 -9.95 -8.60 3.72
CA PRO A 93 -8.79 -8.48 2.83
C PRO A 93 -9.20 -8.45 1.36
N ALA A 94 -8.78 -7.39 0.68
CA ALA A 94 -8.92 -7.21 -0.76
C ALA A 94 -7.78 -7.91 -1.52
N ARG A 95 -8.04 -8.29 -2.76
CA ARG A 95 -7.00 -8.75 -3.69
C ARG A 95 -6.27 -7.55 -4.27
N LEU A 96 -5.08 -7.26 -3.76
CA LEU A 96 -4.31 -6.11 -4.22
C LEU A 96 -3.48 -6.45 -5.46
N HIS A 97 -3.25 -5.44 -6.28
CA HIS A 97 -2.14 -5.39 -7.20
C HIS A 97 -0.81 -5.33 -6.43
N GLY A 98 -0.75 -4.50 -5.37
CA GLY A 98 0.35 -4.46 -4.40
C GLY A 98 1.55 -3.60 -4.80
N ASP A 99 1.64 -3.20 -6.07
CA ASP A 99 2.62 -2.24 -6.61
C ASP A 99 1.95 -1.26 -7.59
N LEU A 100 0.81 -0.68 -7.19
CA LEU A 100 -0.06 0.06 -8.11
C LEU A 100 0.30 1.55 -8.21
N TRP A 101 1.24 1.89 -9.07
CA TRP A 101 1.64 3.27 -9.40
C TRP A 101 1.52 3.54 -10.91
N SER A 102 1.66 4.81 -11.33
CA SER A 102 1.51 5.23 -12.73
C SER A 102 2.26 4.37 -13.76
N GLY A 103 3.47 3.89 -13.43
CA GLY A 103 4.25 3.02 -14.32
C GLY A 103 3.62 1.66 -14.60
N ASN A 104 2.79 1.16 -13.68
CA ASN A 104 2.11 -0.13 -13.78
C ASN A 104 0.67 -0.01 -14.31
N VAL A 105 0.26 1.17 -14.79
CA VAL A 105 -1.06 1.44 -15.37
C VAL A 105 -0.90 1.78 -16.85
N LEU A 106 -1.23 0.83 -17.73
CA LEU A 106 -1.10 1.00 -19.18
C LEU A 106 -2.44 1.39 -19.81
N TRP A 107 -2.48 2.59 -20.39
CA TRP A 107 -3.64 3.12 -21.09
C TRP A 107 -3.60 2.71 -22.57
N ALA A 108 -4.44 1.77 -22.97
CA ALA A 108 -4.52 1.32 -24.35
C ALA A 108 -5.38 2.26 -25.21
N ALA A 109 -5.09 2.29 -26.52
CA ALA A 109 -5.78 3.16 -27.47
C ALA A 109 -7.27 2.82 -27.67
N ASP A 110 -7.67 1.58 -27.35
CA ASP A 110 -9.05 1.12 -27.33
C ASP A 110 -9.84 1.56 -26.07
N GLY A 111 -9.18 2.29 -25.17
CA GLY A 111 -9.77 2.77 -23.91
C GLY A 111 -9.76 1.75 -22.77
N GLN A 112 -9.18 0.55 -22.97
CA GLN A 112 -8.89 -0.42 -21.92
C GLN A 112 -7.69 0.06 -21.09
N VAL A 113 -7.70 -0.26 -19.79
CA VAL A 113 -6.55 -0.07 -18.90
C VAL A 113 -6.04 -1.45 -18.48
N TRP A 114 -4.74 -1.66 -18.61
CA TRP A 114 -4.06 -2.90 -18.20
C TRP A 114 -3.16 -2.62 -17.00
N LEU A 115 -3.13 -3.57 -16.07
CA LEU A 115 -2.22 -3.54 -14.93
C LEU A 115 -1.10 -4.56 -15.16
N ILE A 116 0.14 -4.17 -14.85
CA ILE A 116 1.34 -4.99 -15.05
C ILE A 116 2.21 -5.00 -13.79
N ASP A 117 3.13 -5.96 -13.73
CA ASP A 117 4.14 -6.10 -12.67
C ASP A 117 3.56 -6.10 -11.24
N PRO A 118 2.60 -6.97 -10.91
CA PRO A 118 1.98 -6.99 -9.59
C PRO A 118 2.91 -7.57 -8.52
N ALA A 119 2.93 -6.93 -7.35
CA ALA A 119 3.35 -7.53 -6.10
C ALA A 119 2.12 -8.09 -5.34
N ALA A 120 1.31 -8.92 -6.02
CA ALA A 120 -0.04 -9.25 -5.57
C ALA A 120 -0.10 -10.00 -4.24
N HIS A 121 -1.05 -9.62 -3.39
CA HIS A 121 -1.34 -10.26 -2.11
C HIS A 121 -2.70 -9.81 -1.55
N GLY A 122 -3.21 -10.52 -0.54
CA GLY A 122 -4.33 -10.06 0.27
C GLY A 122 -3.93 -8.87 1.14
N GLY A 123 -4.67 -7.77 1.10
CA GLY A 123 -4.31 -6.54 1.81
C GLY A 123 -5.49 -5.58 1.99
N HIS A 124 -5.24 -4.39 2.52
CA HIS A 124 -6.26 -3.34 2.61
C HIS A 124 -6.32 -2.56 1.30
N ARG A 125 -7.51 -2.47 0.70
CA ARG A 125 -7.74 -1.87 -0.63
C ARG A 125 -7.26 -0.43 -0.76
N GLU A 126 -7.27 0.33 0.34
CA GLU A 126 -6.74 1.70 0.37
C GLU A 126 -5.25 1.76 0.01
N THR A 127 -4.49 0.68 0.15
CA THR A 127 -3.05 0.64 -0.17
C THR A 127 -2.77 0.90 -1.65
N ASP A 128 -3.49 0.23 -2.55
CA ASP A 128 -3.34 0.44 -3.99
C ASP A 128 -3.77 1.86 -4.40
N LEU A 129 -4.85 2.38 -3.81
CA LEU A 129 -5.31 3.75 -4.06
C LEU A 129 -4.33 4.81 -3.53
N ALA A 130 -3.74 4.56 -2.36
CA ALA A 130 -2.75 5.43 -1.74
C ALA A 130 -1.45 5.46 -2.56
N MET A 131 -1.09 4.35 -3.21
CA MET A 131 0.07 4.25 -4.09
C MET A 131 -0.14 4.99 -5.42
N LEU A 132 -1.33 4.88 -6.02
CA LEU A 132 -1.73 5.70 -7.18
C LEU A 132 -1.66 7.21 -6.85
N ARG A 133 -2.00 7.60 -5.62
CA ARG A 133 -1.89 8.99 -5.16
C ARG A 133 -0.44 9.41 -4.90
N LEU A 134 0.41 8.51 -4.41
CA LEU A 134 1.79 8.81 -4.03
C LEU A 134 2.67 9.09 -5.26
N PHE A 135 2.63 8.21 -6.26
CA PHE A 135 3.48 8.26 -7.46
C PHE A 135 2.73 8.73 -8.70
N GLY A 136 1.51 9.25 -8.49
CA GLY A 136 0.64 9.77 -9.52
C GLY A 136 -0.07 8.68 -10.33
N CYS A 137 -1.18 9.09 -10.96
CA CYS A 137 -1.94 8.33 -11.94
C CYS A 137 -2.68 9.32 -12.85
N PRO A 138 -2.62 9.18 -14.18
CA PRO A 138 -3.44 9.99 -15.07
C PRO A 138 -4.92 9.90 -14.71
N HIS A 139 -5.59 11.05 -14.63
CA HIS A 139 -7.01 11.13 -14.31
C HIS A 139 -7.41 10.54 -12.95
N LEU A 140 -6.51 10.58 -11.95
CA LEU A 140 -6.71 9.97 -10.63
C LEU A 140 -8.10 10.24 -10.02
N GLU A 141 -8.57 11.48 -10.02
CA GLU A 141 -9.87 11.80 -9.42
C GLU A 141 -11.03 11.08 -10.13
N LEU A 142 -11.00 10.92 -11.46
CA LEU A 142 -11.98 10.13 -12.20
C LEU A 142 -11.88 8.63 -11.90
N VAL A 143 -10.66 8.12 -11.67
CA VAL A 143 -10.43 6.74 -11.22
C VAL A 143 -11.04 6.53 -9.84
N LEU A 144 -10.78 7.45 -8.90
CA LEU A 144 -11.33 7.39 -7.54
C LEU A 144 -12.85 7.54 -7.53
N ASP A 145 -13.42 8.38 -8.39
CA ASP A 145 -14.87 8.51 -8.55
C ASP A 145 -15.49 7.21 -9.06
N GLY A 146 -14.92 6.61 -10.11
CA GLY A 146 -15.35 5.31 -10.60
C GLY A 146 -15.24 4.22 -9.54
N TYR A 147 -14.15 4.20 -8.79
CA TYR A 147 -13.93 3.25 -7.71
C TYR A 147 -14.99 3.38 -6.60
N ARG A 148 -15.21 4.60 -6.11
CA ARG A 148 -16.15 4.87 -5.00
C ARG A 148 -17.61 4.64 -5.36
N GLN A 149 -17.98 4.69 -6.64
CA GLN A 149 -19.31 4.31 -7.09
C GLN A 149 -19.62 2.82 -6.88
N GLU A 150 -18.61 1.95 -7.00
CA GLU A 150 -18.77 0.49 -6.84
C GLU A 150 -18.43 0.04 -5.41
N ALA A 151 -17.39 0.62 -4.81
CA ALA A 151 -16.89 0.25 -3.50
C ALA A 151 -16.59 1.50 -2.66
N PRO A 152 -17.61 2.11 -2.02
CA PRO A 152 -17.43 3.28 -1.16
C PRO A 152 -16.30 3.08 -0.13
N LEU A 153 -15.48 4.10 0.06
CA LEU A 153 -14.41 4.09 1.07
C LEU A 153 -14.98 4.44 2.43
N ALA A 154 -14.45 3.83 3.49
CA ALA A 154 -14.87 4.14 4.84
C ALA A 154 -14.58 5.60 5.18
N GLY A 155 -15.39 6.18 6.08
CA GLY A 155 -15.14 7.54 6.59
C GLY A 155 -13.71 7.69 7.10
N GLY A 156 -13.09 8.85 6.86
CA GLY A 156 -11.72 9.12 7.27
C GLY A 156 -10.62 8.50 6.38
N TRP A 157 -10.94 7.95 5.20
CA TRP A 157 -9.94 7.31 4.34
C TRP A 157 -8.87 8.28 3.85
N THR A 158 -9.23 9.54 3.64
CA THR A 158 -8.30 10.59 3.20
C THR A 158 -7.19 10.84 4.21
N GLU A 159 -7.51 10.74 5.49
CA GLU A 159 -6.63 10.90 6.64
C GLU A 159 -5.71 9.68 6.79
N ARG A 160 -6.16 8.49 6.36
CA ARG A 160 -5.39 7.24 6.38
C ARG A 160 -4.44 7.07 5.19
N VAL A 161 -4.54 7.89 4.14
CA VAL A 161 -3.67 7.79 2.95
C VAL A 161 -2.19 7.71 3.33
N GLY A 162 -1.73 8.55 4.26
CA GLY A 162 -0.34 8.52 4.72
C GLY A 162 0.05 7.18 5.34
N VAL A 163 -0.80 6.61 6.20
CA VAL A 163 -0.56 5.30 6.83
C VAL A 163 -0.34 4.22 5.76
N HIS A 164 -1.16 4.22 4.71
CA HIS A 164 -1.03 3.29 3.58
C HIS A 164 0.17 3.57 2.67
N GLN A 165 0.68 4.81 2.62
CA GLN A 165 1.89 5.18 1.87
C GLN A 165 3.18 4.79 2.58
N LEU A 166 3.14 4.46 3.87
CA LEU A 166 4.33 4.14 4.65
C LEU A 166 5.10 2.93 4.08
N PHE A 167 4.39 1.86 3.69
CA PHE A 167 4.99 0.69 3.05
C PHE A 167 5.73 1.03 1.75
N PRO A 168 5.09 1.59 0.71
CA PRO A 168 5.79 1.89 -0.54
C PRO A 168 6.93 2.91 -0.34
N LEU A 169 6.79 3.88 0.57
CA LEU A 169 7.86 4.82 0.89
C LEU A 169 9.08 4.14 1.53
N LEU A 170 8.88 3.19 2.44
CA LEU A 170 9.99 2.45 3.05
C LEU A 170 10.65 1.48 2.07
N VAL A 171 9.87 0.85 1.17
CA VAL A 171 10.43 0.08 0.05
C VAL A 171 11.34 0.97 -0.80
N HIS A 172 10.88 2.16 -1.18
CA HIS A 172 11.67 3.11 -1.97
C HIS A 172 12.86 3.68 -1.18
N ALA A 173 12.76 3.83 0.14
CA ALA A 173 13.90 4.21 0.97
C ALA A 173 15.02 3.16 0.94
N VAL A 174 14.66 1.88 0.97
CA VAL A 174 15.60 0.76 0.87
C VAL A 174 16.24 0.66 -0.52
N LEU A 175 15.48 0.95 -1.59
CA LEU A 175 15.94 0.78 -2.97
C LEU A 175 16.65 2.03 -3.53
N PHE A 176 16.21 3.22 -3.16
CA PHE A 176 16.60 4.49 -3.78
C PHE A 176 17.10 5.54 -2.78
N GLY A 177 17.02 5.27 -1.48
CA GLY A 177 17.73 6.03 -0.45
C GLY A 177 16.94 7.15 0.24
N ARG A 178 17.69 8.15 0.72
CA ARG A 178 17.30 9.06 1.81
C ARG A 178 16.05 9.90 1.55
N GLY A 179 15.82 10.35 0.31
CA GLY A 179 14.68 11.21 -0.01
C GLY A 179 13.33 10.57 0.34
N TYR A 180 13.18 9.26 0.10
CA TYR A 180 11.97 8.51 0.44
C TYR A 180 11.84 8.24 1.94
N ALA A 181 12.96 8.04 2.64
CA ALA A 181 12.95 7.92 4.10
C ALA A 181 12.43 9.19 4.78
N GLU A 182 12.76 10.37 4.26
CA GLU A 182 12.28 11.64 4.79
C GLU A 182 10.78 11.83 4.57
N GLN A 183 10.26 11.39 3.42
CA GLN A 183 8.82 11.34 3.15
C GLN A 183 8.10 10.37 4.09
N ALA A 184 8.65 9.16 4.30
CA ALA A 184 8.11 8.19 5.26
C ALA A 184 8.04 8.77 6.69
N LEU A 185 9.09 9.49 7.10
CA LEU A 185 9.14 10.16 8.40
C LEU A 185 8.13 11.30 8.52
N ALA A 186 7.94 12.10 7.46
CA ALA A 186 6.95 13.16 7.45
C ALA A 186 5.53 12.58 7.61
N VAL A 187 5.21 11.56 6.82
CA VAL A 187 3.95 10.80 6.91
C VAL A 187 3.74 10.25 8.32
N ALA A 188 4.77 9.62 8.91
CA ALA A 188 4.65 9.04 10.24
C ALA A 188 4.38 10.09 11.32
N ARG A 189 5.02 11.26 11.24
CA ARG A 189 4.79 12.38 12.16
C ARG A 189 3.38 12.94 12.02
N THR A 190 2.90 13.14 10.79
CA THR A 190 1.55 13.65 10.54
C THR A 190 0.49 12.71 11.10
N ALA A 191 0.62 11.40 10.84
CA ALA A 191 -0.32 10.41 11.37
C ALA A 191 -0.32 10.30 12.90
N LEU A 192 0.81 10.60 13.56
CA LEU A 192 0.90 10.62 15.03
C LEU A 192 0.38 11.92 15.66
N ALA A 193 0.27 13.00 14.89
CA ALA A 193 -0.17 14.31 15.38
C ALA A 193 -1.68 14.52 15.30
N GLY A 194 -2.40 13.71 14.51
CA GLY A 194 -3.86 13.62 14.51
C GLY A 194 -4.38 12.72 15.62
#